data_AF-A0A9P8CUM8-F1
#
_entry.id   AF-A0A9P8CUM8-F1
#
_cell.length_a   1.000
_cell.length_b   1.000
_cell.length_c   1.000
_cell.angle_alpha   90.00
_cell.angle_beta   90.00
_cell.angle_gamma   90.00
#
_symmetry.space_group_name_H-M   'P 1'
#
loop_
_entity.id
_entity.type
_entity.pdbx_description
1 polymer ?
#
loop_
_entity_poly.entity_id
_entity_poly.type
_entity_poly.pdbx_seq_one_letter_code
_entity_poly.pdbx_strand_id
1 'polypeptide(L)'
;TAQAKPFGMTMARWPAKSCEFVLDLLKNAESNAEVKGLEQEALVIKHIQVNQAPRQRRRTYRAHGRINPYMSSPCHIEIILAEENEGVKREVEAKKPKLNARQLAARARRA
;
A
#
# COMPACT_ATOMS: atom_id res chain seq x y z
N THR A 1 -0.82 10.71 22.77
CA THR A 1 -1.64 11.92 23.04
C THR A 1 -3.10 11.49 23.10
N ALA A 2 -4.01 12.25 23.72
CA ALA A 2 -5.42 11.84 23.77
C ALA A 2 -6.04 11.64 22.38
N GLN A 3 -5.49 12.30 21.36
CA GLN A 3 -5.87 12.17 19.95
C GLN A 3 -5.55 10.81 19.31
N ALA A 4 -4.74 9.95 19.95
CA ALA A 4 -4.46 8.61 19.45
C ALA A 4 -5.55 7.58 19.80
N LYS A 5 -6.42 7.91 20.77
CA LYS A 5 -7.50 7.05 21.27
C LYS A 5 -8.43 6.51 20.18
N PRO A 6 -8.86 7.29 19.16
CA PRO A 6 -9.72 6.79 18.08
C PRO A 6 -9.10 5.63 17.28
N PHE A 7 -7.77 5.57 17.23
CA PHE A 7 -7.01 4.52 16.53
C PHE A 7 -6.63 3.35 17.43
N GLY A 8 -7.11 3.30 18.69
CA GLY A 8 -6.75 2.27 19.66
C GLY A 8 -5.30 2.33 20.13
N MET A 9 -4.58 3.41 19.85
CA MET A 9 -3.16 3.56 20.16
C MET A 9 -2.93 4.56 21.29
N THR A 10 -1.85 4.38 22.05
CA THR A 10 -1.43 5.31 23.11
C THR A 10 -0.41 6.34 22.60
N MET A 11 0.41 5.95 21.62
CA MET A 11 1.47 6.76 21.04
C MET A 11 1.08 7.31 19.66
N ALA A 12 1.23 8.62 19.49
CA ALA A 12 1.06 9.31 18.20
C ALA A 12 1.89 10.60 18.18
N ARG A 13 2.18 11.11 16.97
CA ARG A 13 2.96 12.33 16.71
C ARG A 13 2.39 13.06 15.49
N TRP A 14 2.86 14.29 15.26
CA TRP A 14 2.50 15.14 14.12
C TRP A 14 3.72 15.39 13.22
N PRO A 15 4.05 14.47 12.30
CA PRO A 15 5.21 14.60 11.42
C PRO A 15 4.92 15.57 10.27
N ALA A 16 4.90 16.88 10.54
CA ALA A 16 4.51 17.93 9.58
C ALA A 16 5.18 17.76 8.21
N LYS A 17 6.51 17.63 8.18
CA LYS A 17 7.29 17.45 6.95
C LYS A 17 6.84 16.23 6.13
N SER A 18 6.55 15.11 6.79
CA SER A 18 6.10 13.90 6.09
C SER A 18 4.70 14.09 5.51
N CYS A 19 3.80 14.73 6.25
CA CYS A 19 2.45 15.03 5.78
C CYS A 19 2.47 15.96 4.56
N GLU A 20 3.31 16.99 4.56
CA GLU A 20 3.47 17.92 3.43
C GLU A 20 3.83 17.17 2.13
N PHE A 21 4.89 16.34 2.15
CA PHE A 21 5.30 15.58 0.96
C PHE A 21 4.23 14.59 0.46
N VAL A 22 3.50 13.95 1.37
CA VAL A 22 2.41 13.03 1.00
C VAL A 22 1.24 13.79 0.39
N LEU A 23 0.87 14.95 0.95
CA LEU A 23 -0.19 15.81 0.40
C LEU A 23 0.17 16.32 -1.01
N ASP A 24 1.41 16.72 -1.23
CA ASP A 24 1.86 17.17 -2.55
C ASP A 24 1.81 16.03 -3.59
N LEU A 25 2.17 14.81 -3.19
CA LEU A 25 2.04 13.63 -4.05
C LEU A 25 0.58 13.28 -4.36
N LEU A 26 -0.33 13.42 -3.38
CA LEU A 26 -1.75 13.17 -3.60
C LEU A 26 -2.37 14.19 -4.58
N LYS A 27 -2.05 15.47 -4.44
CA LYS A 27 -2.48 16.51 -5.41
C LYS A 27 -1.95 16.22 -6.82
N ASN A 28 -0.71 15.77 -6.93
CA ASN A 28 -0.17 15.37 -8.22
C ASN A 28 -0.89 14.14 -8.78
N ALA A 29 -1.19 13.15 -7.94
CA ALA A 29 -1.92 11.95 -8.35
C ALA A 29 -3.35 12.25 -8.79
N GLU A 30 -4.03 13.18 -8.12
CA GLU A 30 -5.36 13.70 -8.50
C GLU A 30 -5.32 14.37 -9.88
N SER A 31 -4.35 15.26 -10.10
CA SER A 31 -4.16 15.88 -11.43
C SER A 31 -3.87 14.84 -12.52
N ASN A 32 -3.07 13.81 -12.22
CA ASN A 32 -2.82 12.72 -13.16
C ASN A 32 -4.09 11.89 -13.45
N ALA A 33 -5.00 11.75 -12.48
CA ALA A 33 -6.26 11.04 -12.65
C ALA A 33 -7.24 11.84 -13.51
N GLU A 34 -7.29 13.17 -13.34
CA GLU A 34 -8.07 14.07 -14.19
C GLU A 34 -7.63 13.99 -15.66
N VAL A 35 -6.31 14.03 -15.91
CA VAL A 35 -5.78 13.88 -17.28
C VAL A 35 -6.12 12.51 -17.89
N LYS A 36 -6.28 11.47 -17.06
CA LYS A 36 -6.70 10.14 -17.49
C LYS A 36 -8.23 10.00 -17.64
N GLY A 37 -9.00 11.01 -17.26
CA GLY A 37 -10.46 11.00 -17.31
C GLY A 37 -11.11 10.09 -16.27
N LEU A 38 -10.46 9.87 -15.13
CA LEU A 38 -11.04 9.14 -13.99
C LEU A 38 -11.88 10.08 -13.12
N GLU A 39 -12.92 9.56 -12.48
CA GLU A 39 -13.79 10.35 -11.61
C GLU A 39 -13.11 10.61 -10.25
N GLN A 40 -12.80 11.88 -9.95
CA GLN A 40 -12.00 12.26 -8.77
C GLN A 40 -12.64 11.84 -7.45
N GLU A 41 -13.98 11.90 -7.36
CA GLU A 41 -14.73 11.53 -6.15
C GLU A 41 -14.75 10.02 -5.88
N ALA A 42 -14.55 9.19 -6.92
CA ALA A 42 -14.55 7.74 -6.82
C ALA A 42 -13.15 7.12 -6.59
N LEU A 43 -12.11 7.96 -6.53
CA LEU A 43 -10.73 7.50 -6.36
C LEU A 43 -10.46 7.05 -4.93
N VAL A 44 -9.88 5.86 -4.81
CA VAL A 44 -9.40 5.30 -3.55
C VAL A 44 -7.90 5.02 -3.64
N ILE A 45 -7.18 5.24 -2.53
CA ILE A 45 -5.78 4.86 -2.40
C ILE A 45 -5.71 3.33 -2.34
N LYS A 46 -5.36 2.69 -3.46
CA LYS A 46 -5.22 1.24 -3.57
C LYS A 46 -3.91 0.75 -2.97
N HIS A 47 -2.84 1.51 -3.18
CA HIS A 47 -1.51 1.15 -2.71
C HIS A 47 -0.71 2.39 -2.33
N ILE A 48 -0.03 2.31 -1.20
CA ILE A 48 0.99 3.27 -0.79
C ILE A 48 2.17 2.51 -0.20
N GLN A 49 3.37 2.81 -0.69
CA GLN A 49 4.60 2.21 -0.20
C GLN A 49 5.70 3.27 -0.08
N VAL A 50 6.56 3.07 0.92
CA VAL A 50 7.70 3.96 1.19
C VAL A 50 8.96 3.13 1.31
N ASN A 51 9.91 3.36 0.42
CA ASN A 51 11.18 2.65 0.34
C ASN A 51 12.33 3.55 0.80
N GLN A 52 13.39 2.94 1.34
CA GLN A 52 14.60 3.69 1.72
C GLN A 52 15.36 4.15 0.47
N ALA A 53 15.78 5.40 0.47
CA ALA A 53 16.65 5.96 -0.57
C ALA A 53 18.11 6.01 -0.08
N PRO A 54 19.10 6.14 -0.98
CA PRO A 54 20.50 6.22 -0.62
C PRO A 54 20.78 7.34 0.40
N ARG A 55 21.51 6.99 1.47
CA ARG A 55 21.80 7.91 2.57
C ARG A 55 22.76 9.02 2.12
N GLN A 56 22.44 10.26 2.45
CA GLN A 56 23.32 11.40 2.18
C GLN A 56 24.27 11.61 3.36
N ARG A 57 25.58 11.57 3.11
CA ARG A 57 26.60 11.62 4.16
C ARG A 57 27.17 13.01 4.35
N ARG A 58 27.14 13.49 5.60
CA ARG A 58 27.86 14.66 6.10
C ARG A 58 28.81 14.26 7.23
N ARG A 59 29.66 15.18 7.67
CA ARG A 59 30.59 14.97 8.79
C ARG A 59 30.09 15.68 10.03
N THR A 60 30.26 15.04 11.19
CA THR A 60 30.17 15.69 12.49
C THR A 60 31.52 15.58 13.19
N TYR A 61 32.14 16.72 13.46
CA TYR A 61 33.34 16.80 14.27
C TYR A 61 33.02 16.51 15.73
N ARG A 62 33.87 15.71 16.38
CA ARG A 62 33.73 15.29 17.77
C ARG A 62 35.02 15.57 18.53
N ALA A 63 34.94 15.44 19.86
CA ALA A 63 36.08 15.66 20.75
C ALA A 63 37.29 14.82 20.34
N HIS A 64 38.48 15.35 20.65
CA HIS A 64 39.79 14.73 20.34
C HIS A 64 40.00 14.40 18.85
N GLY A 65 39.50 15.25 17.94
CA GLY A 65 39.73 15.12 16.49
C GLY A 65 38.96 13.99 15.81
N ARG A 66 38.00 13.35 16.49
CA ARG A 66 37.17 12.29 15.90
C ARG A 66 36.19 12.85 14.87
N ILE A 67 35.92 12.09 13.80
CA ILE A 67 34.96 12.46 12.76
C ILE A 67 33.93 11.33 12.61
N ASN A 68 32.67 11.62 12.95
CA ASN A 68 31.57 10.69 12.79
C ASN A 68 30.72 11.05 11.56
N PRO A 69 30.06 10.08 10.91
CA PRO A 69 29.12 10.36 9.84
C PRO A 69 27.79 10.91 10.40
N TYR A 70 27.26 11.94 9.77
CA TYR A 70 25.88 12.39 9.94
C TYR A 70 25.12 12.10 8.65
N MET A 71 24.28 11.07 8.69
CA MET A 71 23.60 10.55 7.51
C MET A 71 22.13 10.97 7.52
N SER A 72 21.68 11.63 6.47
CA SER A 72 20.26 11.79 6.21
C SER A 72 19.68 10.48 5.68
N SER A 73 18.44 10.16 6.06
CA SER A 73 17.70 8.98 5.58
C SER A 73 16.54 9.41 4.69
N PRO A 74 16.77 9.68 3.40
CA PRO A 74 15.70 9.98 2.44
C PRO A 74 14.87 8.72 2.11
N CYS A 75 13.74 8.92 1.45
CA CYS A 75 12.86 7.84 1.01
C CYS A 75 12.28 8.08 -0.39
N HIS A 76 11.82 7.01 -1.01
CA HIS A 76 10.98 7.02 -2.21
C HIS A 76 9.56 6.67 -1.80
N ILE A 77 8.58 7.47 -2.21
CA ILE A 77 7.16 7.27 -1.90
C ILE A 77 6.47 6.94 -3.23
N GLU A 78 5.72 5.84 -3.25
CA GLU A 78 4.88 5.45 -4.38
C GLU A 78 3.42 5.35 -3.94
N ILE A 79 2.52 5.92 -4.76
CA ILE A 79 1.08 5.96 -4.50
C ILE A 79 0.36 5.54 -5.77
N ILE A 80 -0.62 4.64 -5.63
CA ILE A 80 -1.49 4.20 -6.71
C ILE A 80 -2.93 4.47 -6.29
N LEU A 81 -3.60 5.30 -7.09
CA LEU A 81 -5.03 5.55 -6.99
C LEU A 81 -5.77 4.67 -8.01
N ALA A 82 -6.94 4.19 -7.64
CA ALA A 82 -7.84 3.46 -8.52
C ALA A 82 -9.28 3.83 -8.19
N GLU A 83 -10.15 3.77 -9.19
CA GLU A 83 -11.59 3.87 -8.96
C GLU A 83 -12.09 2.63 -8.20
N GLU A 84 -12.97 2.87 -7.25
CA GLU A 84 -13.65 1.81 -6.52
C GLU A 84 -14.63 1.08 -7.46
N ASN A 85 -14.19 -0.06 -8.01
CA ASN A 85 -15.05 -0.89 -8.85
C ASN A 85 -16.01 -1.71 -7.99
N GLU A 86 -17.28 -1.77 -8.41
CA GLU A 86 -18.27 -2.68 -7.84
C GLU A 86 -17.77 -4.13 -7.85
N GLY A 87 -18.15 -4.88 -6.81
CA GLY A 87 -17.66 -6.23 -6.55
C GLY A 87 -17.79 -7.15 -7.77
N VAL A 88 -16.66 -7.66 -8.25
CA VAL A 88 -16.63 -8.66 -9.33
C VAL A 88 -17.35 -9.93 -8.86
N LYS A 89 -18.35 -10.39 -9.62
CA LYS A 89 -19.04 -11.64 -9.34
C LYS A 89 -18.01 -12.77 -9.32
N ARG A 90 -17.92 -13.45 -8.17
CA ARG A 90 -17.10 -14.66 -8.03
C ARG A 90 -17.52 -15.65 -9.11
N GLU A 91 -16.56 -16.19 -9.85
CA GLU A 91 -16.82 -17.29 -10.76
C GLU A 91 -17.48 -18.43 -9.98
N VAL A 92 -18.71 -18.77 -10.37
CA VAL A 92 -19.40 -19.93 -9.81
C VAL A 92 -18.67 -21.14 -10.38
N GLU A 93 -17.70 -21.68 -9.63
CA GLU A 93 -17.15 -22.99 -9.94
C GLU A 93 -18.33 -23.95 -10.10
N ALA A 94 -18.50 -24.53 -11.29
CA ALA A 94 -19.47 -25.57 -11.51
C ALA A 94 -19.18 -26.68 -10.49
N LYS A 95 -20.03 -26.81 -9.46
CA LYS A 95 -19.92 -27.87 -8.45
C LYS A 95 -19.88 -29.19 -9.20
N LYS A 96 -18.69 -29.77 -9.37
CA LYS A 96 -18.55 -31.14 -9.88
C LYS A 96 -19.35 -32.01 -8.91
N PRO A 97 -20.33 -32.80 -9.38
CA PRO A 97 -21.07 -33.67 -8.50
C PRO A 97 -20.07 -34.62 -7.84
N LYS A 98 -20.00 -34.59 -6.49
CA LYS A 98 -19.23 -35.58 -5.75
C LYS A 98 -19.91 -36.93 -5.97
N LEU A 99 -19.32 -37.75 -6.84
CA LEU A 99 -19.81 -39.10 -7.12
C LEU A 99 -19.50 -40.00 -5.92
N ASN A 100 -20.49 -40.72 -5.43
CA ASN A 100 -20.28 -41.73 -4.39
C ASN A 100 -19.50 -42.92 -4.95
N ALA A 101 -18.79 -43.68 -4.09
CA ALA A 101 -17.91 -44.79 -4.48
C ALA A 101 -18.57 -45.79 -5.46
N ARG A 102 -19.87 -46.07 -5.27
CA ARG A 102 -20.64 -46.94 -6.16
C ARG A 102 -20.84 -46.36 -7.58
N GLN A 103 -21.04 -45.05 -7.68
CA GLN A 103 -21.19 -44.35 -8.97
C GLN A 103 -19.85 -44.24 -9.70
N LEU A 104 -18.76 -44.11 -8.95
CA LEU A 104 -17.39 -44.10 -9.46
C LEU A 104 -17.01 -45.45 -10.07
N ALA A 105 -17.30 -46.55 -9.36
CA ALA A 105 -17.06 -47.91 -9.85
C ALA A 105 -17.92 -48.26 -11.08
N ALA A 106 -19.18 -47.81 -11.13
CA ALA A 106 -20.06 -48.04 -12.28
C ALA A 106 -19.58 -47.30 -13.54
N ARG A 107 -18.99 -46.10 -13.38
CA ARG A 107 -18.45 -45.31 -14.49
C ARG A 107 -17.13 -45.88 -15.02
N ALA A 108 -16.28 -46.42 -14.13
CA ALA A 108 -15.04 -47.10 -14.50
C ALA A 108 -15.26 -48.42 -15.26
N ARG A 109 -16.41 -49.08 -15.05
CA ARG A 109 -16.80 -50.30 -15.81
C ARG A 109 -17.39 -50.01 -17.19
N ARG A 110 -17.75 -48.76 -17.47
CA ARG A 110 -18.35 -48.32 -18.74
C ARG A 110 -17.35 -47.68 -19.70
N ALA A 111 -16.13 -47.41 -19.23
CA ALA A 111 -15.00 -46.99 -20.05
C ALA A 111 -14.18 -48.24 -20.43
#